data_AF-A0A150FZ98-F1
#
_entry.id   AF-A0A150FZ98-F1
#
_cell.length_a   1.000
_cell.length_b   1.000
_cell.length_c   1.000
_cell.angle_alpha   90.00
_cell.angle_beta   90.00
_cell.angle_gamma   90.00
#
_symmetry.space_group_name_H-M   'P 1'
#
loop_
_entity.id
_entity.type
_entity.pdbx_description
1 polymer ?
#
loop_
_entity_poly.entity_id
_entity_poly.type
_entity_poly.pdbx_seq_one_letter_code
_entity_poly.pdbx_strand_id
1 'polypeptide(L)'
;MRDLKRSSPDSDGCDGASKVAREDNQSEADADAKPQSERELLQDRSSALERRAEDLAFKKFMLETLVRDFHCRVCDRIITGKPPPPGESPVLPAGANCKAVDAFIQAVGMSPADFAAAAEAGHGDPTNGMHAGARADAELESEAKRLMACGAVRLLKDELPAACLFIEHFAKVKEHLFA
;
A
#
# COMPACT_ATOMS: atom_id res chain seq x y z
N MET A 1 7.43 42.87 49.29
CA MET A 1 8.25 44.10 49.37
C MET A 1 8.77 44.41 47.99
N ARG A 2 8.39 45.58 47.48
CA ARG A 2 9.17 46.57 46.71
C ARG A 2 10.01 46.04 45.54
N ASP A 3 9.63 46.26 44.29
CA ASP A 3 9.55 47.54 43.57
C ASP A 3 10.89 48.03 43.02
N LEU A 4 10.84 48.36 41.71
CA LEU A 4 11.43 49.53 41.07
C LEU A 4 12.97 49.53 40.97
N LYS A 5 13.61 49.91 39.87
CA LYS A 5 13.28 50.95 38.88
C LYS A 5 14.26 50.74 37.71
N ARG A 6 13.81 50.89 36.46
CA ARG A 6 14.06 52.04 35.56
C ARG A 6 15.56 52.30 35.32
N SER A 7 16.00 52.52 34.09
CA SER A 7 15.62 53.74 33.37
C SER A 7 15.83 53.61 31.86
N SER A 8 14.76 53.93 31.11
CA SER A 8 14.72 54.67 29.84
C SER A 8 15.43 56.05 30.00
N PRO A 9 15.45 57.06 29.07
CA PRO A 9 14.48 57.31 27.98
C PRO A 9 14.99 58.13 26.76
N ASP A 10 14.00 58.55 25.96
CA ASP A 10 13.94 59.71 25.05
C ASP A 10 14.69 59.59 23.70
N SER A 11 14.16 60.08 22.58
CA SER A 11 13.35 61.29 22.33
C SER A 11 12.75 61.16 20.91
N ASP A 12 11.45 61.30 20.66
CA ASP A 12 10.62 62.52 20.53
C ASP A 12 10.29 62.85 19.07
N GLY A 13 8.99 63.13 18.89
CA GLY A 13 8.47 64.19 18.04
C GLY A 13 8.23 63.85 16.57
N CYS A 14 7.20 64.38 15.91
CA CYS A 14 6.04 65.17 16.29
C CYS A 14 5.13 65.20 15.05
N ASP A 15 3.83 65.33 15.30
CA ASP A 15 2.81 66.09 14.56
C ASP A 15 2.88 66.22 13.02
N GLY A 16 1.71 66.05 12.38
CA GLY A 16 1.47 66.76 11.12
C GLY A 16 0.31 66.22 10.29
N ALA A 17 -0.81 66.92 10.36
CA ALA A 17 -2.06 66.59 9.70
C ALA A 17 -2.09 66.71 8.16
N SER A 18 -3.09 66.05 7.57
CA SER A 18 -3.84 66.41 6.36
C SER A 18 -3.16 66.28 4.98
N LYS A 19 -3.64 65.31 4.18
CA LYS A 19 -4.35 65.63 2.93
C LYS A 19 -5.08 64.43 2.34
N VAL A 20 -6.32 64.72 1.95
CA VAL A 20 -7.21 63.90 1.13
C VAL A 20 -6.55 63.59 -0.21
N ALA A 21 -6.50 62.32 -0.59
CA ALA A 21 -6.56 61.88 -1.98
C ALA A 21 -7.31 60.55 -2.01
N ARG A 22 -8.58 60.67 -2.37
CA ARG A 22 -9.45 59.60 -2.80
C ARG A 22 -8.92 59.15 -4.17
N GLU A 23 -8.21 58.04 -4.21
CA GLU A 23 -8.02 57.30 -5.45
C GLU A 23 -8.73 55.96 -5.29
N ASP A 24 -9.90 55.94 -5.91
CA ASP A 24 -10.68 54.76 -6.22
C ASP A 24 -9.77 53.78 -6.98
N ASN A 25 -9.21 52.80 -6.26
CA ASN A 25 -8.55 51.67 -6.91
C ASN A 25 -9.53 50.49 -6.87
N GLN A 26 -10.53 50.60 -7.74
CA GLN A 26 -11.31 49.47 -8.21
C GLN A 26 -10.31 48.51 -8.87
N SER A 27 -9.85 47.52 -8.12
CA SER A 27 -9.22 46.35 -8.73
C SER A 27 -10.29 45.69 -9.57
N GLU A 28 -10.17 45.88 -10.88
CA GLU A 28 -10.94 45.21 -11.92
C GLU A 28 -11.07 43.74 -11.53
N ALA A 29 -12.27 43.35 -11.10
CA ALA A 29 -12.65 41.96 -11.14
C ALA A 29 -12.55 41.57 -12.61
N ASP A 30 -11.65 40.63 -12.90
CA ASP A 30 -11.49 39.96 -14.18
C ASP A 30 -12.85 39.36 -14.57
N ALA A 31 -13.67 40.17 -15.25
CA ALA A 31 -15.07 39.89 -15.54
C ALA A 31 -15.24 39.14 -16.86
N ASP A 32 -14.17 38.51 -17.36
CA ASP A 32 -14.17 37.70 -18.58
C ASP A 32 -14.17 36.18 -18.31
N ALA A 33 -14.48 35.76 -17.08
CA ALA A 33 -14.89 34.38 -16.84
C ALA A 33 -16.30 34.17 -17.41
N LYS A 34 -16.40 33.91 -18.72
CA LYS A 34 -17.64 33.41 -19.34
C LYS A 34 -18.18 32.26 -18.50
N PRO A 35 -19.47 32.28 -18.10
CA PRO A 35 -20.05 31.14 -17.41
C PRO A 35 -19.95 29.92 -18.33
N GLN A 36 -19.13 28.94 -17.96
CA GLN A 36 -19.04 27.67 -18.68
C GLN A 36 -20.44 27.11 -18.81
N SER A 37 -20.82 26.73 -20.04
CA SER A 37 -22.14 26.17 -20.27
C SER A 37 -22.28 24.88 -19.47
N GLU A 38 -23.49 24.61 -18.97
CA GLU A 38 -23.78 23.38 -18.22
C GLU A 38 -23.38 22.11 -19.01
N ARG A 39 -23.43 22.20 -20.35
CA ARG A 39 -22.96 21.15 -21.26
C ARG A 39 -21.44 20.93 -21.23
N GLU A 40 -20.65 22.01 -21.17
CA GLU A 40 -19.19 21.92 -21.03
C GLU A 40 -18.80 21.35 -19.66
N LEU A 41 -19.48 21.78 -18.59
CA LEU A 41 -19.26 21.22 -17.24
C LEU A 41 -19.59 19.72 -17.17
N LEU A 42 -20.64 19.26 -17.85
CA LEU A 42 -21.00 17.84 -17.93
C LEU A 42 -19.98 17.04 -18.77
N GLN A 43 -19.46 17.62 -19.84
CA GLN A 43 -18.45 16.99 -20.69
C GLN A 43 -17.08 16.87 -19.99
N ASP A 44 -16.67 17.91 -19.28
CA ASP A 44 -15.45 17.88 -18.44
C ASP A 44 -15.57 16.85 -17.31
N ARG A 45 -16.76 16.72 -16.70
CA ARG A 45 -17.03 15.67 -15.70
C ARG A 45 -17.00 14.27 -16.30
N SER A 46 -17.58 14.06 -17.49
CA SER A 46 -17.56 12.77 -18.18
C SER A 46 -16.13 12.33 -18.49
N SER A 47 -15.34 13.22 -19.08
CA SER A 47 -13.93 12.92 -19.40
C SER A 47 -13.07 12.70 -18.14
N ALA A 48 -13.34 13.41 -17.04
CA ALA A 48 -12.67 13.16 -15.76
C ALA A 48 -13.06 11.81 -15.15
N LEU A 49 -14.32 11.35 -15.32
CA LEU A 49 -14.76 10.03 -14.88
C LEU A 49 -14.14 8.91 -15.71
N GLU A 50 -14.07 9.08 -17.03
CA GLU A 50 -13.41 8.13 -17.95
C GLU A 50 -11.94 7.96 -17.58
N ARG A 51 -11.18 9.06 -17.41
CA ARG A 51 -9.78 9.00 -16.97
C ARG A 51 -9.63 8.29 -15.62
N ARG A 52 -10.50 8.55 -14.65
CA ARG A 52 -10.49 7.86 -13.35
C ARG A 52 -10.74 6.35 -13.50
N ALA A 53 -11.60 5.95 -14.42
CA ALA A 53 -11.88 4.54 -14.69
C ALA A 53 -10.67 3.86 -15.35
N GLU A 54 -10.03 4.52 -16.31
CA GLU A 54 -8.79 4.07 -16.96
C GLU A 54 -7.64 3.92 -15.95
N ASP A 55 -7.43 4.94 -15.11
CA ASP A 55 -6.41 4.91 -14.05
C ASP A 55 -6.66 3.76 -13.06
N LEU A 56 -7.93 3.52 -12.70
CA LEU A 56 -8.31 2.42 -11.82
C LEU A 56 -8.05 1.07 -12.48
N ALA A 57 -8.41 0.91 -13.75
CA ALA A 57 -8.19 -0.31 -14.51
C ALA A 57 -6.68 -0.60 -14.65
N PHE A 58 -5.88 0.42 -14.98
CA PHE A 58 -4.43 0.29 -15.05
C PHE A 58 -3.83 -0.10 -13.69
N LYS A 59 -4.29 0.54 -12.60
CA LYS A 59 -3.86 0.20 -11.25
C LYS A 59 -4.22 -1.24 -10.87
N LYS A 60 -5.42 -1.71 -11.21
CA LYS A 60 -5.83 -3.10 -10.99
C LYS A 60 -4.92 -4.07 -11.75
N PHE A 61 -4.69 -3.81 -13.03
CA PHE A 61 -3.81 -4.63 -13.88
C PHE A 61 -2.39 -4.76 -13.30
N MET A 62 -1.78 -3.64 -12.88
CA MET A 62 -0.45 -3.65 -12.27
C MET A 62 -0.41 -4.42 -10.94
N LEU A 63 -1.44 -4.27 -10.12
CA LEU A 63 -1.53 -4.95 -8.82
C LEU A 63 -1.81 -6.45 -8.98
N GLU A 64 -2.59 -6.86 -9.98
CA GLU A 64 -2.90 -8.27 -10.24
C GLU A 64 -1.62 -9.10 -10.42
N THR A 65 -0.71 -8.64 -11.27
CA THR A 65 0.58 -9.33 -11.49
C THR A 65 1.37 -9.46 -10.19
N LEU A 66 1.50 -8.37 -9.43
CA LEU A 66 2.25 -8.36 -8.17
C LEU A 66 1.62 -9.27 -7.10
N VAL A 67 0.29 -9.30 -7.04
CA VAL A 67 -0.47 -10.15 -6.11
C VAL A 67 -0.30 -11.62 -6.45
N ARG A 68 -0.37 -11.98 -7.75
CA ARG A 68 -0.13 -13.35 -8.22
C ARG A 68 1.30 -13.79 -7.92
N ASP A 69 2.30 -12.96 -8.23
CA ASP A 69 3.71 -13.26 -7.96
C ASP A 69 4.01 -13.42 -6.46
N PHE A 70 3.41 -12.56 -5.62
CA PHE A 70 3.50 -12.69 -4.18
C PHE A 70 2.92 -14.02 -3.71
N HIS A 71 1.71 -14.32 -4.16
CA HIS A 71 0.99 -15.54 -3.80
C HIS A 71 1.77 -16.82 -4.18
N CYS A 72 2.32 -16.88 -5.39
CA CYS A 72 3.15 -18.01 -5.83
C CYS A 72 4.37 -18.18 -4.92
N ARG A 73 5.10 -17.09 -4.62
CA ARG A 73 6.28 -17.16 -3.73
C ARG A 73 5.94 -17.60 -2.31
N VAL A 74 4.76 -17.25 -1.79
CA VAL A 74 4.32 -17.75 -0.48
C VAL A 74 4.00 -19.25 -0.56
N CYS A 75 3.34 -19.72 -1.61
CA CYS A 75 3.09 -21.14 -1.83
C CYS A 75 4.41 -21.92 -1.92
N ASP A 76 5.35 -21.46 -2.74
CA ASP A 76 6.69 -22.05 -2.87
C ASP A 76 7.36 -22.11 -1.51
N ARG A 77 7.38 -20.99 -0.77
CA ARG A 77 7.98 -20.92 0.57
C ARG A 77 7.40 -21.95 1.55
N ILE A 78 6.08 -22.15 1.53
CA ILE A 78 5.37 -23.12 2.39
C ILE A 78 5.73 -24.55 1.97
N ILE A 79 5.82 -24.81 0.66
CA ILE A 79 6.13 -26.13 0.09
C ILE A 79 7.61 -26.49 0.29
N THR A 80 8.54 -25.56 0.11
CA THR A 80 9.99 -25.80 0.27
C THR A 80 10.37 -26.02 1.75
N GLY A 81 9.58 -25.51 2.70
CA GLY A 81 9.84 -25.68 4.14
C GLY A 81 11.06 -24.90 4.64
N LYS A 82 11.41 -25.03 5.93
CA LYS A 82 12.52 -24.32 6.55
C LYS A 82 13.87 -24.77 5.96
N PRO A 83 14.76 -23.85 5.54
CA PRO A 83 16.08 -24.27 5.08
C PRO A 83 16.86 -24.87 6.26
N PRO A 84 17.67 -25.91 6.02
CA PRO A 84 18.52 -26.49 7.06
C PRO A 84 19.57 -25.46 7.53
N PRO A 85 20.10 -25.61 8.76
CA PRO A 85 21.24 -24.83 9.23
C PRO A 85 22.42 -24.90 8.25
N PRO A 86 23.26 -23.86 8.16
CA PRO A 86 24.43 -23.87 7.31
C PRO A 86 25.35 -25.06 7.66
N GLY A 87 25.60 -25.93 6.68
CA GLY A 87 26.43 -27.13 6.82
C GLY A 87 25.64 -28.45 6.86
N GLU A 88 24.31 -28.41 6.92
CA GLU A 88 23.46 -29.59 6.83
C GLU A 88 22.82 -29.71 5.44
N SER A 89 22.84 -30.93 4.87
CA SER A 89 22.13 -31.21 3.62
C SER A 89 20.62 -31.04 3.83
N PRO A 90 19.89 -30.49 2.85
CA PRO A 90 18.44 -30.40 2.91
C PRO A 90 17.84 -31.81 2.86
N VAL A 91 17.56 -32.35 4.05
CA VAL A 91 16.74 -33.55 4.21
C VAL A 91 15.43 -33.06 4.82
N LEU A 92 14.48 -32.72 3.95
CA LEU A 92 13.12 -32.43 4.40
C LEU A 92 12.53 -33.74 4.93
N PRO A 93 12.17 -33.83 6.23
CA PRO A 93 11.53 -35.03 6.74
C PRO A 93 10.18 -35.19 6.05
N ALA A 94 9.89 -36.39 5.56
CA ALA A 94 8.63 -36.71 4.90
C ALA A 94 7.45 -36.26 5.77
N GLY A 95 6.62 -35.36 5.24
CA GLY A 95 5.43 -34.84 5.93
C GLY A 95 5.58 -33.53 6.73
N ALA A 96 6.78 -32.93 6.82
CA ALA A 96 6.93 -31.61 7.46
C ALA A 96 6.16 -30.50 6.72
N ASN A 97 6.14 -30.57 5.39
CA ASN A 97 5.44 -29.59 4.55
C ASN A 97 3.92 -29.73 4.67
N CYS A 98 3.41 -30.95 4.84
CA CYS A 98 1.97 -31.19 5.05
C CYS A 98 1.46 -30.45 6.30
N LYS A 99 2.23 -30.45 7.39
CA LYS A 99 1.86 -29.72 8.62
C LYS A 99 1.86 -28.21 8.44
N ALA A 100 2.81 -27.66 7.66
CA ALA A 100 2.86 -26.24 7.37
C ALA A 100 1.69 -25.80 6.47
N VAL A 101 1.36 -26.60 5.46
CA VAL A 101 0.18 -26.40 4.60
C VAL A 101 -1.11 -26.47 5.41
N ASP A 102 -1.28 -27.48 6.27
CA ASP A 102 -2.47 -27.60 7.11
C ASP A 102 -2.61 -26.43 8.10
N ALA A 103 -1.52 -26.03 8.75
CA ALA A 103 -1.51 -24.86 9.64
C ALA A 103 -1.87 -23.58 8.88
N PHE A 104 -1.38 -23.43 7.65
CA PHE A 104 -1.73 -22.31 6.78
C PHE A 104 -3.22 -22.28 6.46
N ILE A 105 -3.75 -23.38 5.93
CA ILE A 105 -5.14 -23.55 5.54
C ILE A 105 -6.07 -23.23 6.72
N GLN A 106 -5.75 -23.73 7.92
CA GLN A 106 -6.51 -23.45 9.14
C GLN A 106 -6.42 -21.98 9.56
N ALA A 107 -5.24 -21.37 9.50
CA ALA A 107 -5.03 -19.98 9.92
C ALA A 107 -5.72 -18.97 8.99
N VAL A 108 -5.83 -19.29 7.70
CA VAL A 108 -6.40 -18.41 6.67
C VAL A 108 -7.87 -18.75 6.38
N GLY A 109 -8.37 -19.90 6.83
CA GLY A 109 -9.74 -20.35 6.56
C GLY A 109 -9.96 -20.74 5.10
N MET A 110 -8.94 -21.28 4.46
CA MET A 110 -8.96 -21.73 3.06
C MET A 110 -9.28 -23.23 2.99
N SER A 111 -9.75 -23.75 1.84
CA SER A 111 -9.85 -25.19 1.64
C SER A 111 -8.53 -25.79 1.10
N PRO A 112 -8.22 -27.07 1.37
CA PRO A 112 -7.06 -27.72 0.76
C PRO A 112 -7.07 -27.72 -0.77
N ALA A 113 -8.25 -27.78 -1.39
CA ALA A 113 -8.40 -27.74 -2.84
C ALA A 113 -8.02 -26.36 -3.40
N ASP A 114 -8.41 -25.28 -2.72
CA ASP A 114 -8.05 -23.91 -3.12
C ASP A 114 -6.54 -23.69 -2.98
N PHE A 115 -5.92 -24.24 -1.93
CA PHE A 115 -4.46 -24.18 -1.76
C PHE A 115 -3.73 -24.97 -2.84
N ALA A 116 -4.21 -26.15 -3.22
CA ALA A 116 -3.61 -26.95 -4.28
C ALA A 116 -3.68 -26.23 -5.64
N ALA A 117 -4.86 -25.69 -6.00
CA ALA A 117 -5.04 -24.91 -7.21
C ALA A 117 -4.17 -23.64 -7.22
N ALA A 118 -4.01 -23.01 -6.06
CA ALA A 118 -3.13 -21.88 -5.85
C ALA A 118 -1.65 -22.21 -6.09
N ALA A 119 -1.19 -23.35 -5.57
CA ALA A 119 0.18 -23.81 -5.73
C ALA A 119 0.49 -24.28 -7.16
N GLU A 120 -0.45 -24.96 -7.82
CA GLU A 120 -0.30 -25.43 -9.22
C GLU A 120 -0.25 -24.28 -10.23
N ALA A 121 -0.88 -23.14 -9.91
CA ALA A 121 -0.79 -21.93 -10.72
C ALA A 121 0.58 -21.23 -10.63
N GLY A 122 1.43 -21.61 -9.67
CA GLY A 122 2.78 -21.12 -9.52
C GLY A 122 3.73 -21.74 -10.55
N HIS A 123 4.37 -20.89 -11.36
CA HIS A 123 5.48 -21.31 -12.24
C HIS A 123 6.84 -21.34 -11.52
N GLY A 124 6.85 -21.21 -10.20
CA GLY A 124 8.07 -21.28 -9.40
C GLY A 124 8.66 -22.69 -9.42
N ASP A 125 9.99 -22.78 -9.33
CA ASP A 125 10.62 -24.05 -8.98
C ASP A 125 10.59 -24.19 -7.45
N PRO A 126 9.73 -25.06 -6.88
CA PRO A 126 9.61 -25.22 -5.43
C PRO A 126 10.88 -25.82 -4.80
N THR A 127 11.86 -26.26 -5.60
CA THR A 127 13.18 -26.72 -5.15
C THR A 127 14.23 -25.61 -5.14
N ASN A 128 13.90 -24.42 -5.64
CA ASN A 128 14.81 -23.29 -5.65
C ASN A 128 14.96 -22.71 -4.22
N GLY A 129 16.07 -23.03 -3.57
CA GLY A 129 16.40 -22.60 -2.21
C GLY A 129 16.50 -21.07 -2.02
N MET A 130 16.44 -20.28 -3.09
CA MET A 130 16.33 -18.82 -3.04
C MET A 130 15.03 -18.35 -2.35
N HIS A 131 14.00 -19.19 -2.31
CA HIS A 131 12.74 -18.89 -1.64
C HIS A 131 12.78 -19.21 -0.14
N ALA A 132 13.85 -19.81 0.39
CA ALA A 132 13.90 -20.30 1.75
C ALA A 132 14.77 -19.42 2.68
N GLY A 133 14.29 -19.15 3.90
CA GLY A 133 15.07 -18.56 5.00
C GLY A 133 14.61 -17.19 5.47
N ALA A 134 15.19 -16.73 6.58
CA ALA A 134 14.75 -15.54 7.32
C ALA A 134 14.73 -14.25 6.49
N ARG A 135 15.61 -14.13 5.50
CA ARG A 135 15.63 -13.00 4.56
C ARG A 135 14.41 -13.02 3.63
N ALA A 136 14.08 -14.17 3.07
CA ALA A 136 12.89 -14.33 2.22
C ALA A 136 11.61 -14.06 3.03
N ASP A 137 11.55 -14.50 4.29
CA ASP A 137 10.41 -14.27 5.18
C ASP A 137 10.18 -12.79 5.47
N ALA A 138 11.26 -12.03 5.70
CA ALA A 138 11.20 -10.58 5.90
C ALA A 138 10.82 -9.82 4.62
N GLU A 139 11.33 -10.25 3.46
CA GLU A 139 10.99 -9.69 2.15
C GLU A 139 9.50 -9.90 1.83
N LEU A 140 8.97 -11.11 2.06
CA LEU A 140 7.54 -11.41 1.89
C LEU A 140 6.66 -10.58 2.85
N GLU A 141 7.08 -10.39 4.10
CA GLU A 141 6.31 -9.57 5.04
C GLU A 141 6.26 -8.09 4.61
N SER A 142 7.40 -7.55 4.19
CA SER A 142 7.49 -6.19 3.66
C SER A 142 6.61 -6.01 2.42
N GLU A 143 6.63 -7.00 1.52
CA GLU A 143 5.81 -7.01 0.32
C GLU A 143 4.32 -7.05 0.64
N ALA A 144 3.89 -7.92 1.56
CA ALA A 144 2.49 -8.01 1.98
C ALA A 144 1.98 -6.66 2.53
N LYS A 145 2.79 -5.99 3.37
CA LYS A 145 2.47 -4.64 3.88
C LYS A 145 2.36 -3.62 2.76
N ARG A 146 3.26 -3.65 1.78
CA ARG A 146 3.24 -2.76 0.62
C ARG A 146 1.99 -2.98 -0.24
N LEU A 147 1.65 -4.22 -0.54
CA LEU A 147 0.45 -4.57 -1.32
C LEU A 147 -0.83 -4.13 -0.61
N MET A 148 -0.93 -4.31 0.71
CA MET A 148 -2.04 -3.76 1.49
C MET A 148 -2.11 -2.24 1.40
N ALA A 149 -0.99 -1.53 1.58
CA ALA A 149 -0.93 -0.07 1.53
C ALA A 149 -1.30 0.49 0.15
N CYS A 150 -0.94 -0.21 -0.94
CA CYS A 150 -1.35 0.15 -2.30
C CYS A 150 -2.83 -0.09 -2.58
N GLY A 151 -3.53 -0.81 -1.70
CA GLY A 151 -4.94 -1.14 -1.79
C GLY A 151 -5.22 -2.39 -2.60
N ALA A 152 -4.24 -3.28 -2.80
CA ALA A 152 -4.38 -4.51 -3.60
C ALA A 152 -5.56 -5.36 -3.13
N VAL A 153 -5.62 -5.62 -1.82
CA VAL A 153 -6.72 -6.36 -1.18
C VAL A 153 -8.07 -5.70 -1.48
N ARG A 154 -8.21 -4.40 -1.25
CA ARG A 154 -9.48 -3.68 -1.50
C ARG A 154 -9.91 -3.73 -2.97
N LEU A 155 -8.96 -3.73 -3.90
CA LEU A 155 -9.23 -3.61 -5.34
C LEU A 155 -9.43 -4.96 -6.02
N LEU A 156 -8.82 -6.03 -5.50
CA LEU A 156 -8.71 -7.32 -6.18
C LEU A 156 -9.32 -8.49 -5.39
N LYS A 157 -9.94 -8.28 -4.22
CA LYS A 157 -10.50 -9.38 -3.41
C LYS A 157 -11.56 -10.21 -4.13
N ASP A 158 -12.35 -9.59 -5.00
CA ASP A 158 -13.39 -10.28 -5.77
C ASP A 158 -12.81 -11.09 -6.94
N GLU A 159 -11.66 -10.66 -7.47
CA GLU A 159 -11.00 -11.26 -8.64
C GLU A 159 -9.97 -12.33 -8.22
N LEU A 160 -9.26 -12.10 -7.11
CA LEU A 160 -8.17 -12.91 -6.58
C LEU A 160 -8.35 -13.16 -5.07
N PRO A 161 -9.44 -13.80 -4.64
CA PRO A 161 -9.77 -13.95 -3.22
C PRO A 161 -8.69 -14.71 -2.44
N ALA A 162 -8.19 -15.82 -3.01
CA ALA A 162 -7.13 -16.62 -2.39
C ALA A 162 -5.84 -15.80 -2.20
N ALA A 163 -5.34 -15.15 -3.25
CA ALA A 163 -4.12 -14.36 -3.15
C ALA A 163 -4.25 -13.16 -2.20
N CYS A 164 -5.43 -12.53 -2.15
CA CYS A 164 -5.70 -11.46 -1.18
C CYS A 164 -5.72 -11.95 0.26
N LEU A 165 -6.25 -13.15 0.52
CA LEU A 165 -6.20 -13.78 1.84
C LEU A 165 -4.75 -14.02 2.30
N PHE A 166 -3.88 -14.47 1.40
CA PHE A 166 -2.46 -14.63 1.70
C PHE A 166 -1.84 -13.30 2.16
N ILE A 167 -2.14 -12.20 1.46
CA ILE A 167 -1.64 -10.86 1.81
C ILE A 167 -2.19 -10.38 3.16
N GLU A 168 -3.51 -10.48 3.38
CA GLU A 168 -4.18 -10.04 4.62
C GLU A 168 -3.65 -10.78 5.85
N HIS A 169 -3.35 -12.07 5.70
CA HIS A 169 -3.01 -12.94 6.83
C HIS A 169 -1.51 -13.22 6.97
N PHE A 170 -0.67 -12.88 5.98
CA PHE A 170 0.75 -13.28 5.95
C PHE A 170 1.48 -13.08 7.27
N ALA A 171 1.38 -11.90 7.88
CA ALA A 171 2.06 -11.59 9.15
C ALA A 171 1.66 -12.53 10.30
N LYS A 172 0.38 -12.94 10.34
CA LYS A 172 -0.14 -13.87 11.36
C LYS A 172 0.33 -15.30 11.10
N VAL A 173 0.39 -15.71 9.83
CA VAL A 173 0.74 -17.09 9.49
C VAL A 173 2.25 -17.29 9.47
N LYS A 174 3.06 -16.25 9.19
CA LYS A 174 4.53 -16.31 9.15
C LYS A 174 5.13 -16.97 10.40
N GLU A 175 4.62 -16.62 11.58
CA GLU A 175 5.09 -17.19 12.85
C GLU A 175 4.79 -18.69 12.98
N HIS A 176 3.71 -19.16 12.37
CA HIS A 176 3.32 -20.57 12.37
C HIS A 176 3.99 -21.38 11.24
N LEU A 177 4.41 -20.73 10.15
CA LEU A 177 5.03 -21.39 9.01
C LEU A 177 6.54 -21.54 9.14
N PHE A 178 7.21 -20.60 9.82
CA PHE A 178 8.68 -20.48 9.78
C PHE A 178 9.38 -20.41 11.13
N ALA A 179 8.66 -20.56 12.26
CA ALA A 179 9.27 -20.65 13.59
C ALA A 179 10.25 -21.84 13.72
#